data_AF-K0I750-F1
#
_entry.id   AF-K0I750-F1
#
_cell.length_a   1.000
_cell.length_b   1.000
_cell.length_c   1.000
_cell.angle_alpha   90.00
_cell.angle_beta   90.00
_cell.angle_gamma   90.00
#
_symmetry.space_group_name_H-M   'P 1'
#
loop_
_entity.id
_entity.type
_entity.pdbx_description
1 polymer ?
#
loop_
_entity_poly.entity_id
_entity_poly.type
_entity_poly.pdbx_seq_one_letter_code
_entity_poly.pdbx_strand_id
1 'polypeptide(L)'
;MKKLNVTIQLEMTVPDDWQLVETSEGTPVIQMADNKFLDLAIEPLFANDPEDMWSSSENEDELNEVLEMVESEEVAYEFVTH
;
A
#
# COMPACT_ATOMS: atom_id res chain seq x y z
N MET A 1 -0.18 19.96 16.67
CA MET A 1 0.35 19.15 15.55
C MET A 1 -0.11 19.76 14.24
N LYS A 2 0.62 19.54 13.13
CA LYS A 2 0.16 19.91 11.78
C LYS A 2 -0.51 18.70 11.15
N LYS A 3 -1.48 18.92 10.26
CA LYS A 3 -2.03 17.85 9.42
C LYS A 3 -1.22 17.77 8.13
N LEU A 4 -0.84 16.56 7.76
CA LEU A 4 -0.25 16.24 6.47
C LEU A 4 -1.29 15.44 5.68
N ASN A 5 -1.58 15.85 4.45
CA ASN A 5 -2.40 15.08 3.53
C ASN A 5 -1.49 14.57 2.42
N VAL A 6 -1.56 13.26 2.17
CA VAL A 6 -0.79 12.57 1.13
C VAL A 6 -1.79 11.89 0.20
N THR A 7 -1.57 12.01 -1.11
CA THR A 7 -2.35 11.30 -2.12
C THR A 7 -1.39 10.47 -2.96
N ILE A 8 -1.66 9.16 -3.04
CA ILE A 8 -0.94 8.23 -3.90
C ILE A 8 -1.98 7.70 -4.89
N GLN A 9 -1.74 7.89 -6.19
CA GLN A 9 -2.57 7.34 -7.25
C GLN A 9 -1.70 6.45 -8.12
N LEU A 10 -2.16 5.24 -8.37
CA LEU A 10 -1.41 4.20 -9.07
C LEU A 10 -2.24 3.66 -10.24
N GLU A 11 -1.64 3.61 -11.42
CA GLU A 11 -2.18 2.92 -12.60
C GLU A 11 -1.15 1.87 -13.01
N MET A 12 -1.58 0.61 -13.12
CA MET A 12 -0.69 -0.52 -13.37
C MET A 12 -1.14 -1.31 -14.59
N THR A 13 -0.17 -1.80 -15.36
CA THR A 13 -0.39 -2.94 -16.25
C THR A 13 -0.17 -4.21 -15.45
N VAL A 14 -1.21 -5.01 -15.25
CA VAL A 14 -1.16 -6.27 -14.50
C VAL A 14 -1.65 -7.44 -15.35
N PRO A 15 -1.33 -8.70 -14.99
CA PRO A 15 -1.82 -9.88 -15.70
C PRO A 15 -3.35 -10.00 -15.73
N ASP A 16 -3.88 -10.57 -16.82
CA ASP A 16 -5.33 -10.75 -17.05
C ASP A 16 -6.00 -11.74 -16.07
N ASP A 17 -5.21 -12.60 -15.42
CA ASP A 17 -5.71 -13.62 -14.49
C ASP A 17 -5.85 -13.11 -13.05
N TRP A 18 -5.48 -11.85 -12.78
CA TRP A 18 -5.69 -11.23 -11.47
C TRP A 18 -7.17 -10.89 -11.27
N GLN A 19 -7.66 -11.06 -10.04
CA GLN A 19 -9.06 -10.84 -9.71
C GLN A 19 -9.18 -10.03 -8.42
N LEU A 20 -10.21 -9.19 -8.33
CA LEU A 20 -10.61 -8.59 -7.06
C LEU A 20 -11.49 -9.57 -6.30
N VAL A 21 -11.13 -9.82 -5.06
CA VAL A 21 -11.90 -10.64 -4.13
C VAL A 21 -12.05 -9.89 -2.81
N GLU A 22 -13.14 -10.15 -2.09
CA GLU A 22 -13.37 -9.55 -0.77
C GLU A 22 -12.94 -10.54 0.33
N THR A 23 -12.27 -10.03 1.35
CA THR A 23 -12.06 -10.79 2.60
C THR A 23 -13.39 -10.96 3.33
N SER A 24 -13.44 -11.85 4.33
CA SER A 24 -14.63 -12.01 5.17
C SER A 24 -15.02 -10.74 5.95
N GLU A 25 -14.12 -9.77 6.03
CA GLU A 25 -14.32 -8.47 6.68
C GLU A 25 -14.76 -7.37 5.70
N GLY A 26 -14.85 -7.70 4.40
CA GLY A 26 -15.29 -6.78 3.34
C GLY A 26 -14.17 -5.93 2.74
N THR A 27 -12.91 -6.20 3.08
CA THR A 27 -11.76 -5.51 2.47
C THR A 27 -11.46 -6.12 1.10
N PRO A 28 -11.39 -5.33 0.02
CA PRO A 28 -10.96 -5.85 -1.29
C PRO A 28 -9.46 -6.13 -1.29
N VAL A 29 -9.08 -7.29 -1.83
CA VAL A 29 -7.69 -7.66 -2.11
C VAL A 29 -7.57 -8.23 -3.52
N ILE A 30 -6.36 -8.24 -4.06
CA ILE A 30 -6.07 -8.81 -5.37
C ILE A 30 -5.71 -10.29 -5.18
N GLN A 31 -6.52 -11.19 -5.74
CA GLN A 31 -6.12 -12.58 -5.93
C GLN A 31 -5.21 -12.67 -7.17
N MET A 32 -3.98 -13.13 -6.94
CA MET A 32 -2.97 -13.42 -7.94
C MET A 32 -2.97 -14.92 -8.29
N ALA A 33 -2.12 -15.31 -9.25
CA ALA A 33 -1.81 -16.72 -9.52
C ALA A 33 -1.36 -17.49 -8.27
N ASP A 34 -1.51 -18.82 -8.31
CA ASP A 34 -1.12 -19.75 -7.24
C ASP A 34 -1.82 -19.51 -5.88
N ASN A 35 -3.03 -18.93 -5.88
CA ASN A 35 -3.78 -18.58 -4.66
C ASN A 35 -3.01 -17.66 -3.71
N LYS A 36 -2.22 -16.75 -4.27
CA LYS A 36 -1.62 -15.65 -3.50
C LYS A 36 -2.56 -14.45 -3.51
N PHE A 37 -2.49 -13.67 -2.45
CA PHE A 37 -3.28 -12.45 -2.31
C PHE A 37 -2.33 -11.27 -2.08
N LEU A 38 -2.62 -10.16 -2.74
CA LEU A 38 -1.91 -8.90 -2.61
C LEU A 38 -2.86 -7.86 -2.04
N ASP A 39 -2.39 -7.18 -1.00
CA ASP A 39 -2.97 -5.97 -0.46
C ASP A 39 -1.98 -4.83 -0.70
N LEU A 40 -2.45 -3.75 -1.32
CA LEU A 40 -1.68 -2.52 -1.52
C LEU A 40 -2.02 -1.56 -0.40
N ALA A 41 -1.02 -1.27 0.44
CA ALA A 41 -1.09 -0.29 1.51
C ALA A 41 0.12 0.65 1.44
N ILE A 42 0.08 1.73 2.22
CA ILE A 42 1.24 2.61 2.37
C ILE A 42 2.38 1.91 3.12
N GLU A 43 3.59 1.91 2.54
CA GLU A 43 4.82 1.52 3.22
C GLU A 43 5.83 2.68 3.18
N PRO A 44 6.18 3.29 4.33
CA PRO A 44 7.13 4.39 4.38
C PRO A 44 8.56 3.90 4.13
N LEU A 45 9.33 4.69 3.37
CA LEU A 45 10.75 4.49 3.16
C LEU A 45 11.56 5.54 3.93
N PHE A 46 12.72 5.14 4.43
CA PHE A 46 13.58 5.92 5.30
C PHE A 46 14.99 6.05 4.72
N ALA A 47 15.65 7.16 5.02
CA ALA A 47 17.05 7.43 4.71
C ALA A 47 17.59 8.45 5.71
N ASN A 48 18.90 8.41 6.01
CA ASN A 48 19.55 9.37 6.91
C ASN A 48 20.06 10.61 6.17
N ASP A 49 20.25 10.50 4.85
CA ASP A 49 20.56 11.59 3.93
C ASP A 49 19.51 11.59 2.80
N PRO A 50 18.95 12.75 2.40
CA PRO A 50 18.02 12.82 1.27
C PRO A 50 18.58 12.25 -0.05
N GLU A 51 19.90 12.25 -0.22
CA GLU A 51 20.61 11.73 -1.40
C GLU A 51 21.01 10.25 -1.27
N ASP A 52 20.77 9.61 -0.11
CA ASP A 52 21.03 8.19 0.09
C ASP A 52 20.00 7.31 -0.66
N MET A 53 20.25 6.00 -0.64
CA MET A 53 19.23 5.03 -1.01
C MET A 53 18.16 4.94 0.08
N TRP A 54 16.90 5.01 -0.33
CA TRP A 54 15.75 4.88 0.54
C TRP A 54 15.34 3.41 0.61
N SER A 55 15.05 2.91 1.81
CA SER A 55 14.61 1.53 2.02
C SER A 55 13.52 1.47 3.09
N SER A 56 12.83 0.33 3.18
CA SER A 56 12.02 0.03 4.35
C SER A 56 12.89 0.00 5.61
N SER A 57 12.28 0.23 6.76
CA SER A 57 12.96 0.09 8.05
C SER A 57 12.92 -1.37 8.50
N GLU A 58 14.06 -1.90 8.94
CA GLU A 58 14.12 -3.18 9.68
C GLU A 58 13.70 -3.01 11.15
N ASN A 59 13.51 -1.76 11.61
CA ASN A 59 13.05 -1.44 12.94
C ASN A 59 11.53 -1.27 12.96
N GLU A 60 10.83 -2.28 13.50
CA GLU A 60 9.38 -2.27 13.64
C GLU A 60 8.87 -1.08 14.46
N ASP A 61 9.62 -0.61 15.48
CA ASP A 61 9.19 0.53 16.31
C ASP A 61 9.15 1.83 15.49
N GLU A 62 10.16 2.07 14.64
CA GLU A 62 10.21 3.25 13.77
C GLU A 62 9.10 3.22 12.71
N LEU A 63 8.83 2.03 12.13
CA LEU A 63 7.72 1.85 11.21
C LEU A 63 6.37 2.11 11.91
N ASN A 64 6.18 1.52 13.09
CA ASN A 64 4.95 1.66 13.87
C ASN A 64 4.70 3.12 14.29
N GLU A 65 5.73 3.87 14.66
CA GLU A 65 5.61 5.30 14.96
C GLU A 65 4.97 6.08 13.79
N VAL A 66 5.32 5.74 12.55
CA VAL A 66 4.72 6.36 11.35
C VAL A 66 3.30 5.87 11.11
N LEU A 67 3.05 4.57 11.23
CA LEU A 67 1.72 4.00 11.03
C LEU A 67 0.72 4.50 12.08
N GLU A 68 1.14 4.74 13.32
CA GLU A 68 0.31 5.35 14.37
C GLU A 68 -0.12 6.79 14.05
N MET A 69 0.59 7.50 13.17
CA MET A 69 0.22 8.84 12.72
C MET A 69 -0.87 8.84 11.62
N VAL A 70 -1.22 7.66 11.07
CA VAL A 70 -2.24 7.52 10.03
C VAL A 70 -3.63 7.58 10.66
N GLU A 71 -4.32 8.72 10.51
CA GLU A 71 -5.70 8.90 10.98
C GLU A 71 -6.72 8.16 10.09
N SER A 72 -6.41 7.95 8.81
CA SER A 72 -7.26 7.25 7.83
C SER A 72 -6.46 6.87 6.58
N GLU A 73 -6.75 5.72 6.00
CA GLU A 73 -6.25 5.27 4.70
C GLU A 73 -7.44 4.84 3.83
N GLU A 74 -7.44 5.24 2.56
CA GLU A 74 -8.43 4.82 1.57
C GLU A 74 -7.70 4.23 0.37
N VAL A 75 -7.94 2.95 0.09
CA VAL A 75 -7.41 2.24 -1.06
C VAL A 75 -8.57 1.81 -1.94
N ALA A 76 -8.54 2.19 -3.21
CA ALA A 76 -9.56 1.85 -4.18
C ALA A 76 -8.93 1.06 -5.34
N TYR A 77 -9.52 -0.09 -5.65
CA TYR A 77 -9.11 -0.92 -6.77
C TYR A 77 -10.13 -0.84 -7.90
N GLU A 78 -9.65 -0.61 -9.12
CA GLU A 78 -10.48 -0.61 -10.33
C GLU A 78 -9.69 -1.23 -11.49
N PHE A 79 -10.29 -2.20 -12.17
CA PHE A 79 -9.78 -2.67 -13.46
C PHE A 79 -10.39 -1.84 -14.59
N VAL A 80 -9.55 -1.09 -15.30
CA VAL A 80 -9.97 -0.30 -16.47
C VAL A 80 -10.14 -1.21 -17.68
N THR A 81 -11.38 -1.33 -18.18
CA THR A 81 -11.67 -2.02 -19.45
C THR A 81 -11.71 -1.00 -20.59
N HIS A 82 -11.01 -1.27 -21.68
CA HIS A 82 -10.98 -0.43 -22.89
C HIS A 82 -11.95 -0.94 -23.96
#